data_AF-A0A660ZG08-F1
#
_entry.id   AF-A0A660ZG08-F1
#
_cell.length_a   1.000
_cell.length_b   1.000
_cell.length_c   1.000
_cell.angle_alpha   90.00
_cell.angle_beta   90.00
_cell.angle_gamma   90.00
#
_symmetry.space_group_name_H-M   'P 1'
#
loop_
_entity.id
_entity.type
_entity.pdbx_description
1 polymer ?
#
loop_
_entity_poly.entity_id
_entity_poly.type
_entity_poly.pdbx_seq_one_letter_code
_entity_poly.pdbx_strand_id
1 'polypeptide(L)'
;MGLFAIAIPKFKHALDRAREAQVVSNMHLLKAALEEFASSAGGRYPIDFSSKTSEVYPEAKRTFSVGEKIENMVNPYTKKSGIGKAVSYLSPESMIPDSFGVGMVLYIPSSPMKTEESAPWCNDYLILGYDKTGKKLSYTLKGDSLLHKP
;
A
#
# COMPACT_ATOMS: atom_id res chain seq x y z
N MET A 1 21.22 9.12 -41.25
CA MET A 1 19.89 8.79 -40.67
C MET A 1 19.97 7.46 -39.90
N GLY A 2 20.39 7.44 -38.62
CA GLY A 2 20.59 6.16 -37.90
C GLY A 2 20.65 6.20 -36.37
N LEU A 3 20.82 7.37 -35.75
CA LEU A 3 20.88 7.50 -34.28
C LEU A 3 19.51 7.40 -33.59
N PHE A 4 18.42 7.75 -34.28
CA PHE A 4 17.07 7.73 -33.70
C PHE A 4 16.54 6.32 -33.45
N ALA A 5 16.90 5.32 -34.26
CA ALA A 5 16.39 3.96 -34.13
C ALA A 5 16.97 3.19 -32.93
N ILE A 6 18.18 3.54 -32.48
CA ILE A 6 18.87 2.86 -31.37
C ILE A 6 18.54 3.52 -30.01
N ALA A 7 18.16 4.80 -30.02
CA ALA A 7 17.78 5.54 -28.81
C ALA A 7 16.38 5.17 -28.28
N ILE A 8 15.42 4.88 -29.17
CA ILE A 8 14.02 4.61 -28.80
C ILE A 8 13.88 3.35 -27.89
N PRO A 9 14.53 2.21 -28.19
CA PRO A 9 14.46 1.03 -27.32
C PRO A 9 15.02 1.30 -25.93
N LYS A 10 16.18 1.97 -25.84
CA LYS A 10 16.82 2.31 -24.56
C LYS A 10 15.94 3.25 -23.73
N PHE A 11 15.28 4.22 -24.36
CA PHE A 11 14.37 5.13 -23.70
C PHE A 11 13.13 4.42 -23.16
N LYS A 12 12.55 3.48 -23.93
CA LYS A 12 11.41 2.67 -23.48
C LYS A 12 11.75 1.83 -22.25
N HIS A 13 12.92 1.19 -22.23
CA HIS A 13 13.40 0.44 -21.07
C HIS A 13 13.66 1.34 -19.85
N ALA A 14 14.23 2.54 -20.05
CA ALA A 14 14.44 3.50 -18.97
C ALA A 14 13.11 4.00 -18.37
N LEU A 15 12.13 4.31 -19.22
CA LEU A 15 10.80 4.74 -18.80
C LEU A 15 10.05 3.66 -18.03
N ASP A 16 10.14 2.41 -18.47
CA ASP A 16 9.51 1.29 -17.76
C ASP A 16 10.12 1.09 -16.37
N ARG A 17 11.46 1.19 -16.25
CA ARG A 17 12.13 1.15 -14.94
C ARG A 17 11.76 2.34 -14.04
N ALA A 18 11.62 3.54 -14.61
CA ALA A 18 11.19 4.70 -13.85
C ALA A 18 9.76 4.55 -13.30
N ARG A 19 8.85 3.97 -14.11
CA ARG A 19 7.49 3.66 -13.66
C ARG A 19 7.46 2.57 -12.59
N GLU A 20 8.31 1.55 -12.69
CA GLU A 20 8.41 0.51 -11.67
C GLU A 20 8.96 1.08 -10.35
N ALA A 21 9.98 1.92 -10.42
CA ALA A 21 10.49 2.66 -9.26
C ALA A 21 9.40 3.54 -8.61
N GLN A 22 8.49 4.11 -9.41
CA GLN A 22 7.33 4.84 -8.88
C GLN A 22 6.33 3.93 -8.17
N VAL A 23 6.11 2.69 -8.63
CA VAL A 23 5.30 1.70 -7.88
C VAL A 23 5.94 1.44 -6.52
N VAL A 24 7.25 1.20 -6.49
CA VAL A 24 8.00 1.01 -5.23
C VAL A 24 7.89 2.25 -4.33
N SER A 25 8.00 3.45 -4.90
CA SER A 25 7.77 4.69 -4.15
C SER A 25 6.36 4.76 -3.56
N ASN A 26 5.33 4.36 -4.30
CA ASN A 26 3.95 4.32 -3.81
C ASN A 26 3.79 3.29 -2.67
N MET A 27 4.49 2.15 -2.73
CA MET A 27 4.52 1.18 -1.63
C MET A 27 5.08 1.82 -0.35
N HIS A 28 6.16 2.59 -0.46
CA HIS A 28 6.76 3.28 0.69
C HIS A 28 5.89 4.41 1.24
N LEU A 29 5.20 5.15 0.37
CA LEU A 29 4.26 6.18 0.82
C LEU A 29 3.05 5.55 1.54
N LEU A 30 2.55 4.41 1.05
CA LEU A 30 1.49 3.68 1.73
C LEU A 30 1.95 3.18 3.10
N LYS A 31 3.17 2.62 3.17
CA LYS A 31 3.80 2.28 4.45
C LYS A 31 3.82 3.48 5.39
N ALA A 32 4.32 4.64 4.94
CA ALA A 32 4.36 5.84 5.77
C ALA A 32 2.97 6.25 6.30
N ALA A 33 1.92 6.15 5.49
CA ALA A 33 0.55 6.41 5.93
C ALA A 33 0.05 5.40 6.98
N LEU A 34 0.39 4.12 6.83
CA LEU A 34 0.06 3.06 7.79
C LEU A 34 0.82 3.23 9.11
N GLU A 35 2.11 3.61 9.06
CA GLU A 35 2.90 3.89 10.26
C GLU A 35 2.39 5.14 11.00
N GLU A 36 1.96 6.18 10.27
CA GLU A 36 1.32 7.35 10.87
C GLU A 36 0.00 6.97 11.56
N PHE A 37 -0.81 6.12 10.90
CA PHE A 37 -2.05 5.58 11.46
C PHE A 37 -1.76 4.82 12.75
N ALA A 38 -0.84 3.86 12.73
CA ALA A 38 -0.50 3.05 13.90
C ALA A 38 0.07 3.90 15.04
N SER A 39 0.92 4.88 14.74
CA SER A 39 1.42 5.83 15.74
C SER A 39 0.28 6.56 16.46
N SER A 40 -0.80 6.88 15.75
CA SER A 40 -1.98 7.53 16.31
C SER A 40 -2.98 6.56 16.96
N ALA A 41 -3.01 5.30 16.51
CA ALA A 41 -3.93 4.25 16.96
C ALA A 41 -3.32 3.29 18.00
N GLY A 42 -2.25 3.72 18.69
CA GLY A 42 -1.60 2.93 19.74
C GLY A 42 -0.95 1.64 19.23
N GLY A 43 -0.29 1.71 18.07
CA GLY A 43 0.42 0.58 17.45
C GLY A 43 -0.44 -0.36 16.61
N ARG A 44 -1.71 -0.01 16.35
CA ARG A 44 -2.69 -0.84 15.62
C ARG A 44 -2.79 -0.42 14.16
N TYR A 45 -2.77 -1.36 13.23
CA TYR A 45 -3.00 -1.10 11.81
C TYR A 45 -4.47 -1.34 11.44
N PRO A 46 -5.02 -0.64 10.43
CA PRO A 46 -6.42 -0.79 10.07
C PRO A 46 -6.65 -2.00 9.14
N ILE A 47 -7.83 -2.63 9.22
CA ILE A 47 -8.19 -3.74 8.30
C ILE A 47 -8.55 -3.23 6.91
N ASP A 48 -9.12 -2.03 6.81
CA ASP A 48 -9.42 -1.35 5.55
C ASP A 48 -8.98 0.11 5.60
N PHE A 49 -8.92 0.76 4.45
CA PHE A 49 -8.47 2.16 4.38
C PHE A 49 -9.53 3.19 4.79
N SER A 50 -10.78 2.78 5.04
CA SER A 50 -11.85 3.65 5.53
C SER A 50 -11.88 3.77 7.05
N SER A 51 -11.33 2.78 7.75
CA SER A 51 -11.25 2.74 9.20
C SER A 51 -10.53 3.96 9.72
N LYS A 52 -11.13 4.63 10.70
CA LYS A 52 -10.52 5.80 11.35
C LYS A 52 -9.71 5.38 12.57
N THR A 53 -8.66 6.13 12.86
CA THR A 53 -7.83 5.93 14.06
C THR A 53 -8.65 5.92 15.35
N SER A 54 -9.68 6.78 15.48
CA SER A 54 -10.56 6.83 16.65
C SER A 54 -11.54 5.65 16.76
N GLU A 55 -11.84 4.97 15.65
CA GLU A 55 -12.67 3.77 15.66
C GLU A 55 -11.85 2.55 16.09
N VAL A 56 -10.58 2.50 15.67
CA VAL A 56 -9.63 1.43 16.04
C VAL A 56 -9.07 1.63 17.44
N TYR A 57 -8.88 2.87 17.87
CA TYR A 57 -8.36 3.22 19.18
C TYR A 57 -9.12 4.44 19.72
N PRO A 58 -10.10 4.25 20.62
CA PRO A 58 -10.95 5.33 21.13
C PRO A 58 -10.19 6.51 21.77
N GLU A 59 -8.99 6.26 22.29
CA GLU A 59 -8.11 7.27 22.89
C GLU A 59 -7.23 8.04 21.87
N ALA A 60 -7.40 7.78 20.57
CA ALA A 60 -6.61 8.41 19.53
C ALA A 60 -6.78 9.94 19.55
N LYS A 61 -5.67 10.66 19.72
CA LYS A 61 -5.64 12.14 19.78
C LYS A 61 -5.90 12.81 18.42
N ARG A 62 -5.72 12.07 17.33
CA ARG A 62 -5.93 12.53 15.95
C ARG A 62 -6.80 11.51 15.24
N THR A 63 -7.84 12.00 14.57
CA THR A 63 -8.76 11.19 13.76
C THR A 63 -8.48 11.37 12.29
N PHE A 64 -8.08 10.30 11.61
CA PHE A 64 -7.94 10.24 10.16
C PHE A 64 -8.02 8.78 9.68
N SER A 65 -8.12 8.59 8.37
CA SER A 65 -8.05 7.28 7.73
C SER A 65 -6.80 7.17 6.84
N VAL A 66 -6.32 5.95 6.61
CA VAL A 66 -5.22 5.73 5.64
C VAL A 66 -5.66 6.16 4.24
N GLY A 67 -6.94 5.98 3.91
CA GLY A 67 -7.51 6.35 2.63
C GLY A 67 -7.31 7.82 2.26
N GLU A 68 -7.55 8.71 3.22
CA GLU A 68 -7.32 10.16 3.06
C GLU A 68 -5.85 10.47 2.72
N LYS A 69 -4.90 9.75 3.31
CA LYS A 69 -3.47 9.97 3.09
C LYS A 69 -2.98 9.50 1.73
N ILE A 70 -3.69 8.56 1.11
CA ILE A 70 -3.28 7.91 -0.14
C ILE A 70 -4.17 8.24 -1.34
N GLU A 71 -5.17 9.10 -1.18
CA GLU A 71 -6.12 9.49 -2.24
C GLU A 71 -5.43 10.04 -3.50
N ASN A 72 -4.31 10.72 -3.30
CA ASN A 72 -3.55 11.39 -4.36
C ASN A 72 -2.44 10.54 -4.96
N MET A 73 -2.28 9.29 -4.50
CA MET A 73 -1.32 8.37 -5.11
C MET A 73 -1.73 8.04 -6.54
N VAL A 74 -0.78 8.12 -7.47
CA VAL A 74 -1.04 7.90 -8.90
C VAL A 74 -0.39 6.60 -9.35
N ASN A 75 -1.16 5.79 -10.07
CA ASN A 75 -0.64 4.63 -10.78
C ASN A 75 0.24 5.08 -11.96
N PRO A 76 1.53 4.72 -12.00
CA PRO A 76 2.45 5.25 -13.00
C PRO A 76 2.17 4.80 -14.44
N TYR A 77 1.43 3.71 -14.61
CA TYR A 77 1.11 3.11 -15.90
C TYR A 77 -0.28 3.52 -16.41
N THR A 78 -1.27 3.62 -15.52
CA THR A 78 -2.66 3.95 -15.91
C THR A 78 -3.04 5.41 -15.68
N LYS A 79 -2.20 6.16 -14.93
CA LYS A 79 -2.43 7.56 -14.52
C LYS A 79 -3.68 7.80 -13.68
N LYS A 80 -4.29 6.72 -13.17
CA LYS A 80 -5.43 6.78 -12.26
C LYS A 80 -4.95 6.99 -10.82
N SER A 81 -5.72 7.73 -10.01
CA SER A 81 -5.38 8.06 -8.62
C SER A 81 -6.26 7.35 -7.58
N GLY A 82 -5.72 7.15 -6.38
CA GLY A 82 -6.46 6.80 -5.17
C GLY A 82 -6.71 5.31 -4.92
N ILE A 83 -7.57 5.04 -3.93
CA ILE A 83 -7.98 3.70 -3.48
C ILE A 83 -8.82 3.02 -4.57
N GLY A 84 -8.46 1.80 -4.95
CA GLY A 84 -9.02 1.00 -6.05
C GLY A 84 -8.34 1.21 -7.41
N LYS A 85 -7.47 2.22 -7.56
CA LYS A 85 -6.86 2.63 -8.85
C LYS A 85 -5.33 2.61 -8.86
N ALA A 86 -4.72 3.05 -7.77
CA ALA A 86 -3.28 2.97 -7.53
C ALA A 86 -2.95 2.06 -6.34
N VAL A 87 -3.86 2.00 -5.36
CA VAL A 87 -3.72 1.18 -4.16
C VAL A 87 -5.00 0.40 -3.92
N SER A 88 -4.92 -0.84 -3.50
CA SER A 88 -6.07 -1.63 -3.03
C SER A 88 -5.70 -2.39 -1.76
N TYR A 89 -6.70 -2.98 -1.10
CA TYR A 89 -6.49 -3.94 -0.03
C TYR A 89 -7.14 -5.28 -0.35
N LEU A 90 -6.62 -6.36 0.23
CA LEU A 90 -7.28 -7.66 0.29
C LEU A 90 -7.86 -7.89 1.68
N SER A 91 -8.85 -8.78 1.76
CA SER A 91 -9.29 -9.31 3.05
C SER A 91 -8.12 -9.93 3.82
N PRO A 92 -8.16 -9.90 5.16
CA PRO A 92 -7.21 -10.64 5.98
C PRO A 92 -7.06 -12.08 5.54
N GLU A 93 -5.85 -12.63 5.67
CA GLU A 93 -5.54 -14.05 5.38
C GLU A 93 -5.77 -14.48 3.92
N SER A 94 -6.04 -13.53 3.02
CA SER A 94 -6.16 -13.83 1.60
C SER A 94 -4.85 -14.37 1.04
N MET A 95 -4.96 -15.34 0.14
CA MET A 95 -3.80 -15.82 -0.62
C MET A 95 -3.17 -14.65 -1.38
N ILE A 96 -1.85 -14.50 -1.25
CA ILE A 96 -1.09 -13.48 -1.96
C ILE A 96 -1.20 -13.75 -3.46
N PRO A 97 -1.81 -12.86 -4.25
CA PRO A 97 -1.95 -13.10 -5.68
C PRO A 97 -0.63 -12.81 -6.39
N ASP A 98 -0.27 -13.66 -7.36
CA ASP A 98 0.90 -13.41 -8.22
C ASP A 98 0.61 -12.34 -9.29
N SER A 99 -0.67 -12.04 -9.53
CA SER A 99 -1.13 -10.95 -10.37
C SER A 99 -2.40 -10.31 -9.82
N PHE A 100 -2.46 -8.97 -9.82
CA PHE A 100 -3.59 -8.22 -9.26
C PHE A 100 -4.02 -7.03 -10.13
N GLY A 101 -3.07 -6.37 -10.80
CA GLY A 101 -3.36 -5.26 -11.69
C GLY A 101 -2.12 -4.47 -12.04
N VAL A 102 -2.11 -3.87 -13.23
CA VAL A 102 -0.96 -3.14 -13.76
C VAL A 102 -0.61 -1.95 -12.86
N GLY A 103 0.62 -1.91 -12.33
CA GLY A 103 1.09 -0.77 -11.55
C GLY A 103 0.47 -0.58 -10.17
N MET A 104 -0.30 -1.57 -9.70
CA MET A 104 -1.02 -1.47 -8.44
C MET A 104 -0.10 -1.66 -7.25
N VAL A 105 -0.50 -1.09 -6.12
CA VAL A 105 0.02 -1.41 -4.80
C VAL A 105 -1.10 -2.11 -4.02
N LEU A 106 -0.77 -3.18 -3.32
CA LEU A 106 -1.73 -3.99 -2.57
C LEU A 106 -1.34 -4.08 -1.12
N TYR A 107 -2.26 -3.72 -0.25
CA TYR A 107 -2.20 -3.91 1.19
C TYR A 107 -2.88 -5.23 1.58
N ILE A 108 -2.24 -6.01 2.45
CA ILE A 108 -2.81 -7.23 3.00
C ILE A 108 -2.66 -7.17 4.52
N PRO A 109 -3.72 -6.85 5.26
CA PRO A 109 -3.70 -6.94 6.72
C PRO A 109 -3.60 -8.40 7.13
N SER A 110 -2.98 -8.67 8.28
CA SER A 110 -3.06 -9.99 8.89
C SER A 110 -4.36 -10.21 9.66
N SER A 111 -4.41 -11.33 10.39
CA SER A 111 -5.58 -11.78 11.13
C SER A 111 -6.20 -10.63 11.94
N PRO A 112 -7.50 -10.38 11.76
CA PRO A 112 -8.16 -9.26 12.40
C PRO A 112 -8.32 -9.52 13.90
N MET A 113 -8.09 -8.48 14.66
CA MET A 113 -8.28 -8.39 16.10
C MET A 113 -9.35 -7.33 16.37
N LYS A 114 -10.12 -7.52 17.44
CA LYS A 114 -11.10 -6.53 17.89
C LYS A 114 -11.25 -6.59 19.40
N THR A 115 -11.65 -5.47 19.97
CA THR A 115 -12.16 -5.39 21.35
C THR A 115 -13.65 -5.03 21.31
N GLU A 116 -14.34 -5.05 22.44
CA GLU A 116 -15.77 -4.67 22.47
C GLU A 116 -16.00 -3.22 22.04
N GLU A 117 -15.03 -2.34 22.27
CA GLU A 117 -15.13 -0.90 22.05
C GLU A 117 -14.39 -0.43 20.78
N SER A 118 -13.75 -1.33 20.03
CA SER A 118 -12.94 -0.96 18.86
C SER A 118 -13.44 -1.61 17.57
N ALA A 119 -13.31 -0.88 16.46
CA ALA A 119 -13.33 -1.47 15.13
C ALA A 119 -12.21 -2.52 14.96
N PRO A 120 -12.35 -3.46 14.01
CA PRO A 120 -11.31 -4.43 13.70
C PRO A 120 -9.99 -3.79 13.30
N TRP A 121 -8.87 -4.37 13.73
CA TRP A 121 -7.50 -3.92 13.46
C TRP A 121 -6.55 -5.11 13.35
N CYS A 122 -5.33 -4.93 12.83
CA CYS A 122 -4.31 -5.97 12.77
C CYS A 122 -2.97 -5.50 13.36
N ASN A 123 -2.15 -6.46 13.75
CA ASN A 123 -0.83 -6.22 14.33
C ASN A 123 0.26 -6.02 13.29
N ASP A 124 0.08 -6.61 12.11
CA ASP A 124 1.07 -6.58 11.04
C ASP A 124 0.37 -6.58 9.68
N TYR A 125 1.14 -6.31 8.65
CA TYR A 125 0.63 -6.24 7.28
C TYR A 125 1.72 -6.49 6.26
N LEU A 126 1.29 -6.76 5.03
CA LEU A 126 2.13 -6.78 3.84
C LEU A 126 1.71 -5.71 2.85
N ILE A 127 2.69 -5.14 2.15
CA ILE A 127 2.48 -4.30 0.97
C ILE A 127 3.24 -4.91 -0.21
N LEU A 128 2.54 -5.07 -1.32
CA LEU A 128 3.04 -5.62 -2.56
C LEU A 128 2.89 -4.59 -3.68
N GLY A 129 3.83 -4.59 -4.63
CA GLY A 129 3.74 -3.81 -5.86
C GLY A 129 3.61 -4.73 -7.07
N TYR A 130 2.97 -4.23 -8.13
CA TYR A 130 2.77 -4.97 -9.37
C TYR A 130 3.31 -4.18 -10.56
N ASP A 131 3.97 -4.88 -11.48
CA ASP A 131 4.64 -4.30 -12.64
C ASP A 131 3.67 -3.88 -13.76
N LYS A 132 4.23 -3.52 -14.92
CA LYS A 132 3.48 -3.11 -16.12
C LYS A 132 2.57 -4.20 -16.71
N THR A 133 2.80 -5.46 -16.36
CA THR A 133 2.01 -6.63 -16.75
C THR A 133 1.02 -7.05 -15.66
N GLY A 134 1.07 -6.38 -14.50
CA GLY A 134 0.29 -6.75 -13.32
C GLY A 134 0.90 -7.89 -12.54
N LYS A 135 2.14 -8.31 -12.83
CA LYS A 135 2.85 -9.35 -12.08
C LYS A 135 3.49 -8.76 -10.83
N LYS A 136 3.45 -9.53 -9.74
CA LYS A 136 4.05 -9.16 -8.46
C LYS A 136 5.56 -8.86 -8.61
N LEU A 137 5.98 -7.72 -8.09
CA LEU A 137 7.40 -7.35 -7.99
C LEU A 137 8.11 -8.26 -6.97
N SER A 138 9.42 -8.43 -7.14
CA SER A 138 10.26 -9.19 -6.19
C SER A 138 10.36 -8.53 -4.80
N TYR A 139 9.93 -7.28 -4.70
CA TYR A 139 10.01 -6.46 -3.50
C TYR A 139 8.69 -6.48 -2.74
N THR A 140 8.76 -6.72 -1.43
CA THR A 140 7.62 -6.74 -0.51
C THR A 140 7.99 -5.92 0.71
N LEU A 141 7.09 -5.03 1.13
CA LEU A 141 7.22 -4.33 2.42
C LEU A 141 6.35 -5.02 3.45
N LYS A 142 6.79 -4.96 4.70
CA LYS A 142 6.02 -5.39 5.86
C LYS A 142 6.04 -4.32 6.94
N GLY A 143 4.97 -4.26 7.71
CA GLY A 143 4.94 -3.60 9.01
C GLY A 143 4.79 -4.65 10.08
N ASP A 144 5.62 -4.55 11.11
CA ASP A 144 5.50 -5.38 12.31
C ASP A 144 4.88 -4.51 13.42
N SER A 145 4.20 -5.15 14.37
CA SER A 145 3.51 -4.43 15.46
C SER A 145 4.50 -3.61 16.29
N LEU A 146 4.13 -2.36 16.58
CA LEU A 146 4.85 -1.51 17.53
C LEU A 146 4.50 -1.83 18.98
N LEU A 147 3.45 -2.64 19.21
CA LEU A 147 3.10 -3.16 20.52
C LEU A 147 4.21 -4.16 20.91
N HIS A 148 4.99 -3.82 21.93
CA HIS A 148 5.97 -4.75 22.49
C HIS A 148 5.28 -6.08 22.80
N LYS A 149 5.85 -7.18 22.30
CA LYS A 149 5.52 -8.50 22.86
C LYS A 149 5.79 -8.42 24.37
N PRO A 150 4.87 -8.92 25.21
CA PRO A 150 5.09 -8.97 26.65
C PRO A 150 6.38 -9.72 27.01
#